data_AF-A0A4Y7JB96-F1
#
_entry.id   AF-A0A4Y7JB96-F1
#
_cell.length_a   1.000
_cell.length_b   1.000
_cell.length_c   1.000
_cell.angle_alpha   90.00
_cell.angle_beta   90.00
_cell.angle_gamma   90.00
#
_symmetry.space_group_name_H-M   'P 1'
#
loop_
_entity.id
_entity.type
_entity.pdbx_description
1 polymer ?
#
loop_
_entity_poly.entity_id
_entity_poly.type
_entity_poly.pdbx_seq_one_letter_code
_entity_poly.pdbx_strand_id
1 'polypeptide(L)'
;MSSMENRCQLGENAVTVVLAALSSLESPNEEDTYDVDDEELLDSLFRCLFLLLEHSENKVIFAEAGGVQLMIKIMQHEELGHSYYGSAIVALDMAVKDCQPAFKNFVTDASGLDTAFPASMDVILQSILHEKEVIEEHQISLIASLADGVAKMIKDMLLTKFAENDFKRITWLMELFVRYSDKVEAMTKHLKDKQQLHPSELYEEKLQCGFSTLQSIAVILAYLWSFGNRAINARIEKELSQHQLEKKHLRDTLSTYRDNIGNAGESVESAKTAVIEKYICPLRLRENPVQGMELDEQGNPDQGWELDVKSKRQRTSDKLD
;
A
#
# COMPACT_ATOMS: atom_id res chain seq x y z
N MET A 1 15.35 11.60 -36.91
CA MET A 1 14.11 12.11 -36.26
C MET A 1 13.90 11.28 -35.02
N SER A 2 13.76 11.95 -33.87
CA SER A 2 13.90 11.37 -32.54
C SER A 2 12.71 10.46 -32.19
N SER A 3 13.03 9.29 -31.63
CA SER A 3 12.10 8.28 -31.11
C SER A 3 11.05 8.84 -30.13
N MET A 4 11.29 10.00 -29.52
CA MET A 4 10.35 10.71 -28.64
C MET A 4 9.15 11.32 -29.39
N GLU A 5 9.39 11.85 -30.59
CA GLU A 5 8.43 12.66 -31.35
C GLU A 5 7.40 11.76 -32.06
N ASN A 6 7.86 10.59 -32.54
CA ASN A 6 6.97 9.53 -33.02
C ASN A 6 6.14 8.93 -31.87
N ARG A 7 6.68 8.79 -30.65
CA ARG A 7 5.93 8.31 -29.48
C ARG A 7 4.82 9.27 -29.04
N CYS A 8 5.06 10.58 -29.17
CA CYS A 8 4.10 11.62 -28.81
C CYS A 8 3.00 11.78 -29.89
N GLN A 9 3.34 11.75 -31.19
CA GLN A 9 2.36 11.80 -32.28
C GLN A 9 1.55 10.49 -32.47
N LEU A 10 2.08 9.35 -32.04
CA LEU A 10 1.34 8.09 -32.03
C LEU A 10 0.44 7.96 -30.79
N GLY A 11 0.73 8.65 -29.68
CA GLY A 11 0.14 8.41 -28.35
C GLY A 11 -1.39 8.52 -28.25
N GLU A 12 -1.99 9.63 -28.71
CA GLU A 12 -3.46 9.85 -28.63
C GLU A 12 -4.23 8.80 -29.45
N ASN A 13 -3.77 8.53 -30.68
CA ASN A 13 -4.39 7.54 -31.54
C ASN A 13 -4.05 6.10 -31.11
N ALA A 14 -2.86 5.85 -30.55
CA ALA A 14 -2.44 4.49 -30.22
C ALA A 14 -3.21 3.93 -29.04
N VAL A 15 -3.42 4.71 -27.96
CA VAL A 15 -4.18 4.21 -26.80
C VAL A 15 -5.60 3.85 -27.24
N THR A 16 -6.27 4.75 -27.97
CA THR A 16 -7.64 4.51 -28.45
C THR A 16 -7.71 3.35 -29.44
N VAL A 17 -6.75 3.22 -30.36
CA VAL A 17 -6.66 2.09 -31.31
C VAL A 17 -6.43 0.76 -30.59
N VAL A 18 -5.53 0.70 -29.61
CA VAL A 18 -5.27 -0.51 -28.83
C VAL A 18 -6.51 -0.90 -28.02
N LEU A 19 -7.18 0.05 -27.38
CA LEU A 19 -8.42 -0.21 -26.64
C LEU A 19 -9.56 -0.66 -27.57
N ALA A 20 -9.68 -0.07 -28.76
CA ALA A 20 -10.67 -0.49 -29.74
C ALA A 20 -10.42 -1.92 -30.26
N ALA A 21 -9.14 -2.28 -30.47
CA ALA A 21 -8.76 -3.64 -30.85
C ALA A 21 -9.07 -4.65 -29.73
N LEU A 22 -8.66 -4.35 -28.49
CA LEU A 22 -8.98 -5.17 -27.31
C LEU A 22 -10.50 -5.31 -27.11
N SER A 23 -11.26 -4.25 -27.30
CA SER A 23 -12.72 -4.29 -27.16
C SER A 23 -13.38 -5.13 -28.27
N SER A 24 -12.87 -5.06 -29.50
CA SER A 24 -13.39 -5.90 -30.60
C SER A 24 -13.15 -7.38 -30.31
N LEU A 25 -11.98 -7.70 -29.76
CA LEU A 25 -11.62 -9.07 -29.39
C LEU A 25 -12.31 -9.56 -28.12
N GLU A 26 -12.82 -8.68 -27.26
CA GLU A 26 -13.61 -9.08 -26.07
C GLU A 26 -15.07 -9.38 -26.40
N SER A 27 -15.57 -8.90 -27.54
CA SER A 27 -16.91 -9.23 -28.04
C SER A 27 -16.83 -9.83 -29.46
N PRO A 28 -16.22 -11.01 -29.63
CA PRO A 28 -16.19 -11.68 -30.93
C PRO A 28 -17.63 -11.93 -31.39
N ASN A 29 -17.87 -11.90 -32.70
CA ASN A 29 -19.19 -12.28 -33.20
C ASN A 29 -19.44 -13.75 -32.86
N GLU A 30 -20.70 -14.18 -32.73
CA GLU A 30 -21.06 -15.58 -32.41
C GLU A 30 -20.46 -16.63 -33.37
N GLU A 31 -19.95 -16.20 -34.54
CA GLU A 31 -19.29 -17.03 -35.55
C GLU A 31 -17.75 -17.08 -35.44
N ASP A 32 -17.12 -16.20 -34.66
CA ASP A 32 -15.67 -16.08 -34.54
C ASP A 32 -15.17 -16.96 -33.37
N THR A 33 -14.45 -18.04 -33.68
CA THR A 33 -13.77 -18.86 -32.66
C THR A 33 -12.41 -18.25 -32.35
N TYR A 34 -12.11 -17.97 -31.07
CA TYR A 34 -10.76 -17.58 -30.63
C TYR A 34 -9.74 -18.63 -31.06
N ASP A 35 -8.76 -18.22 -31.85
CA ASP A 35 -7.65 -19.07 -32.28
C ASP A 35 -6.30 -18.60 -31.71
N VAL A 36 -5.23 -19.32 -32.07
CA VAL A 36 -3.87 -19.03 -31.59
C VAL A 36 -3.36 -17.66 -32.07
N ASP A 37 -3.81 -17.21 -33.24
CA ASP A 37 -3.40 -15.92 -33.79
C ASP A 37 -4.04 -14.77 -32.99
N ASP A 38 -5.26 -14.98 -32.47
CA ASP A 38 -5.92 -14.03 -31.56
C ASP A 38 -5.18 -13.91 -30.22
N GLU A 39 -4.68 -15.01 -29.65
CA GLU A 39 -3.88 -14.98 -28.40
C GLU A 39 -2.57 -14.19 -28.59
N GLU A 40 -1.84 -14.42 -29.69
CA GLU A 40 -0.61 -13.68 -29.99
C GLU A 40 -0.88 -12.17 -30.22
N LEU A 41 -2.02 -11.85 -30.84
CA LEU A 41 -2.47 -10.48 -31.02
C LEU A 41 -2.83 -9.84 -29.67
N LEU A 42 -3.59 -10.50 -28.81
CA LEU A 42 -3.94 -10.03 -27.47
C LEU A 42 -2.70 -9.78 -26.63
N ASP A 43 -1.74 -10.70 -26.65
CA ASP A 43 -0.45 -10.55 -25.97
C ASP A 43 0.30 -9.31 -26.44
N SER A 44 0.32 -9.09 -27.76
CA SER A 44 0.95 -7.92 -28.38
C SER A 44 0.23 -6.62 -27.99
N LEU A 45 -1.11 -6.63 -27.98
CA LEU A 45 -1.93 -5.47 -27.60
C LEU A 45 -1.73 -5.09 -26.13
N PHE A 46 -1.71 -6.06 -25.21
CA PHE A 46 -1.42 -5.78 -23.80
C PHE A 46 -0.01 -5.25 -23.59
N ARG A 47 1.00 -5.83 -24.26
CA ARG A 47 2.37 -5.30 -24.21
C ARG A 47 2.46 -3.86 -24.73
N CYS A 48 1.78 -3.55 -25.83
CA CYS A 48 1.67 -2.19 -26.34
C CYS A 48 0.97 -1.27 -25.32
N LEU A 49 -0.11 -1.73 -24.70
CA LEU A 49 -0.84 -0.97 -23.69
C LEU A 49 0.05 -0.64 -22.48
N PHE A 50 0.83 -1.59 -21.97
CA PHE A 50 1.75 -1.35 -20.85
C PHE A 50 2.77 -0.27 -21.19
N LEU A 51 3.42 -0.36 -22.36
CA LEU A 51 4.37 0.65 -22.83
C LEU A 51 3.72 2.03 -22.96
N LEU A 52 2.46 2.10 -23.41
CA LEU A 52 1.73 3.36 -23.49
C LEU A 52 1.42 3.93 -22.10
N LEU A 53 1.01 3.08 -21.15
CA LEU A 53 0.65 3.47 -19.78
C LEU A 53 1.84 3.89 -18.91
N GLU A 54 3.09 3.70 -19.34
CA GLU A 54 4.27 4.27 -18.66
C GLU A 54 4.26 5.81 -18.66
N HIS A 55 3.55 6.44 -19.61
CA HIS A 55 3.43 7.89 -19.71
C HIS A 55 2.13 8.42 -19.09
N SER A 56 2.23 9.45 -18.23
CA SER A 56 1.10 10.01 -17.48
C SER A 56 -0.02 10.57 -18.36
N GLU A 57 0.32 11.22 -19.49
CA GLU A 57 -0.67 11.75 -20.45
C GLU A 57 -1.54 10.64 -21.04
N ASN A 58 -0.94 9.50 -21.38
CA ASN A 58 -1.65 8.33 -21.92
C ASN A 58 -2.58 7.69 -20.89
N LYS A 59 -2.27 7.78 -19.59
CA LYS A 59 -3.18 7.30 -18.53
C LYS A 59 -4.49 8.12 -18.48
N VAL A 60 -4.43 9.41 -18.81
CA VAL A 60 -5.63 10.27 -18.91
C VAL A 60 -6.47 9.84 -20.10
N ILE A 61 -5.84 9.71 -21.28
CA ILE A 61 -6.51 9.26 -22.51
C ILE A 61 -7.13 7.86 -22.32
N PHE A 62 -6.40 6.93 -21.68
CA PHE A 62 -6.90 5.61 -21.32
C PHE A 62 -8.17 5.69 -20.47
N ALA A 63 -8.19 6.55 -19.46
CA ALA A 63 -9.37 6.73 -18.61
C ALA A 63 -10.55 7.32 -19.39
N GLU A 64 -10.31 8.36 -20.20
CA GLU A 64 -11.34 9.03 -21.01
C GLU A 64 -11.92 8.12 -22.10
N ALA A 65 -11.09 7.24 -22.68
CA ALA A 65 -11.48 6.27 -23.69
C ALA A 65 -12.19 5.02 -23.11
N GLY A 66 -12.46 4.99 -21.79
CA GLY A 66 -13.15 3.85 -21.15
C GLY A 66 -12.25 2.64 -20.91
N GLY A 67 -10.93 2.80 -20.94
CA GLY A 67 -9.98 1.70 -20.73
C GLY A 67 -10.12 1.03 -19.37
N VAL A 68 -10.47 1.79 -18.32
CA VAL A 68 -10.74 1.23 -16.99
C VAL A 68 -11.91 0.24 -17.03
N GLN A 69 -13.02 0.63 -17.66
CA GLN A 69 -14.20 -0.20 -17.80
C GLN A 69 -13.91 -1.43 -18.65
N LEU A 70 -13.13 -1.28 -19.74
CA LEU A 70 -12.73 -2.40 -20.57
C LEU A 70 -11.90 -3.43 -19.79
N MET A 71 -10.93 -2.99 -18.97
CA MET A 71 -10.14 -3.91 -18.15
C MET A 71 -11.01 -4.66 -17.14
N ILE A 72 -11.96 -3.97 -16.48
CA ILE A 72 -12.92 -4.61 -15.57
C ILE A 72 -13.76 -5.65 -16.32
N LYS A 73 -14.22 -5.33 -17.54
CA LYS A 73 -15.01 -6.23 -18.38
C LYS A 73 -14.21 -7.48 -18.80
N ILE A 74 -12.96 -7.31 -19.23
CA ILE A 74 -12.05 -8.42 -19.56
C ILE A 74 -11.88 -9.36 -18.36
N MET A 75 -11.73 -8.82 -17.15
CA MET A 75 -11.59 -9.63 -15.94
C MET A 75 -12.85 -10.43 -15.58
N GLN A 76 -14.01 -9.98 -16.04
CA GLN A 76 -15.30 -10.64 -15.80
C GLN A 76 -15.70 -11.61 -16.91
N HIS A 77 -15.07 -11.50 -18.08
CA HIS A 77 -15.34 -12.38 -19.21
C HIS A 77 -14.90 -13.81 -18.89
N GLU A 78 -15.71 -14.81 -19.24
CA GLU A 78 -15.44 -16.21 -18.85
C GLU A 78 -14.14 -16.76 -19.45
N GLU A 79 -13.92 -16.54 -20.74
CA GLU A 79 -12.70 -17.02 -21.43
C GLU A 79 -11.50 -16.09 -21.23
N LEU A 80 -11.61 -14.82 -21.64
CA LEU A 80 -10.52 -13.85 -21.49
C LEU A 80 -10.11 -13.60 -20.03
N GLY A 81 -11.06 -13.63 -19.09
CA GLY A 81 -10.76 -13.46 -17.66
C GLY A 81 -9.92 -14.59 -17.09
N HIS A 82 -9.87 -15.77 -17.71
CA HIS A 82 -8.98 -16.85 -17.27
C HIS A 82 -7.53 -16.65 -17.72
N SER A 83 -7.31 -16.01 -18.88
CA SER A 83 -5.98 -15.87 -19.50
C SER A 83 -5.36 -14.48 -19.30
N TYR A 84 -6.19 -13.45 -19.15
CA TYR A 84 -5.78 -12.04 -19.17
C TYR A 84 -6.17 -11.25 -17.93
N TYR A 85 -6.69 -11.91 -16.87
CA TYR A 85 -6.95 -11.25 -15.59
C TYR A 85 -5.71 -10.54 -15.04
N GLY A 86 -4.56 -11.21 -15.05
CA GLY A 86 -3.30 -10.61 -14.59
C GLY A 86 -2.91 -9.38 -15.41
N SER A 87 -3.06 -9.43 -16.73
CA SER A 87 -2.75 -8.33 -17.64
C SER A 87 -3.67 -7.12 -17.39
N ALA A 88 -4.96 -7.37 -17.14
CA ALA A 88 -5.91 -6.33 -16.79
C ALA A 88 -5.62 -5.70 -15.41
N ILE A 89 -5.23 -6.50 -14.41
CA ILE A 89 -4.76 -5.99 -13.10
C ILE A 89 -3.54 -5.08 -13.27
N VAL A 90 -2.54 -5.49 -14.05
CA VAL A 90 -1.33 -4.70 -14.30
C VAL A 90 -1.70 -3.37 -14.95
N ALA A 91 -2.53 -3.37 -16.00
CA ALA A 91 -2.98 -2.15 -16.65
C ALA A 91 -3.74 -1.21 -15.70
N LEU A 92 -4.62 -1.77 -14.86
CA LEU A 92 -5.37 -1.01 -13.86
C LEU A 92 -4.47 -0.40 -12.79
N ASP A 93 -3.52 -1.16 -12.23
CA ASP A 93 -2.55 -0.64 -11.25
C ASP A 93 -1.72 0.50 -11.84
N MET A 94 -1.16 0.30 -13.04
CA MET A 94 -0.38 1.33 -13.74
C MET A 94 -1.18 2.63 -13.95
N ALA A 95 -2.46 2.52 -14.32
CA ALA A 95 -3.33 3.66 -14.55
C ALA A 95 -3.78 4.33 -13.25
N VAL A 96 -4.35 3.57 -12.31
CA VAL A 96 -5.02 4.10 -11.11
C VAL A 96 -4.05 4.77 -10.13
N LYS A 97 -2.81 4.26 -10.01
CA LYS A 97 -1.83 4.71 -9.02
C LYS A 97 -1.52 6.22 -9.07
N ASP A 98 -1.39 6.77 -10.28
CA ASP A 98 -0.94 8.15 -10.49
C ASP A 98 -1.84 8.94 -11.47
N CYS A 99 -3.05 8.46 -11.77
CA CYS A 99 -4.01 9.14 -12.65
C CYS A 99 -5.37 9.31 -11.97
N GLN A 100 -5.70 10.55 -11.58
CA GLN A 100 -6.96 10.87 -10.91
C GLN A 100 -8.23 10.52 -11.72
N PRO A 101 -8.28 10.80 -13.05
CA PRO A 101 -9.38 10.31 -13.88
C PRO A 101 -9.55 8.79 -13.86
N ALA A 102 -8.46 8.02 -13.97
CA ALA A 102 -8.51 6.56 -13.95
C ALA A 102 -8.99 6.04 -12.59
N PHE A 103 -8.44 6.59 -11.50
CA PHE A 103 -8.88 6.30 -10.14
C PHE A 103 -10.38 6.52 -9.97
N LYS A 104 -10.87 7.71 -10.39
CA LYS A 104 -12.29 8.06 -10.25
C LYS A 104 -13.16 7.08 -11.02
N ASN A 105 -12.81 6.80 -12.27
CA ASN A 105 -13.53 5.86 -13.12
C ASN A 105 -13.61 4.47 -12.48
N PHE A 106 -12.50 4.00 -11.89
CA PHE A 106 -12.42 2.70 -11.23
C PHE A 106 -13.34 2.61 -10.02
N VAL A 107 -13.32 3.61 -9.12
CA VAL A 107 -14.11 3.57 -7.89
C VAL A 107 -15.60 3.85 -8.09
N THR A 108 -15.97 4.50 -9.19
CA THR A 108 -17.38 4.73 -9.56
C THR A 108 -18.00 3.56 -10.30
N ASP A 109 -17.18 2.67 -10.86
CA ASP A 109 -17.66 1.45 -11.50
C ASP A 109 -18.25 0.50 -10.43
N ALA A 110 -19.41 -0.07 -10.72
CA ALA A 110 -20.12 -0.93 -9.78
C ALA A 110 -19.31 -2.18 -9.40
N SER A 111 -18.44 -2.64 -10.30
CA SER A 111 -17.62 -3.83 -10.09
C SER A 111 -16.15 -3.52 -9.79
N GLY A 112 -15.70 -2.26 -9.94
CA GLY A 112 -14.28 -1.92 -9.81
C GLY A 112 -13.69 -2.39 -8.48
N LEU A 113 -14.38 -2.12 -7.38
CA LEU A 113 -13.90 -2.52 -6.05
C LEU A 113 -13.87 -4.04 -5.86
N ASP A 114 -14.87 -4.76 -6.38
CA ASP A 114 -14.89 -6.23 -6.33
C ASP A 114 -13.74 -6.83 -7.14
N THR A 115 -13.47 -6.27 -8.31
CA THR A 115 -12.41 -6.68 -9.23
C THR A 115 -11.00 -6.46 -8.67
N ALA A 116 -10.81 -5.45 -7.79
CA ALA A 116 -9.53 -5.23 -7.11
C ALA A 116 -9.17 -6.37 -6.13
N PHE A 117 -10.16 -7.06 -5.57
CA PHE A 117 -9.94 -8.15 -4.62
C PHE A 117 -10.18 -9.50 -5.29
N PRO A 118 -9.29 -10.49 -5.11
CA PRO A 118 -9.51 -11.79 -5.71
C PRO A 118 -10.72 -12.47 -5.05
N ALA A 119 -11.53 -13.20 -5.83
CA ALA A 119 -12.73 -13.88 -5.35
C ALA A 119 -12.40 -15.00 -4.34
N SER A 120 -11.23 -15.62 -4.49
CA SER A 120 -10.65 -16.55 -3.52
C SER A 120 -9.17 -16.25 -3.35
N MET A 121 -8.74 -16.13 -2.10
CA MET A 121 -7.34 -15.84 -1.73
C MET A 121 -6.37 -16.96 -2.11
N ASP A 122 -6.90 -18.14 -2.45
CA ASP A 122 -6.13 -19.32 -2.88
C ASP A 122 -6.05 -19.45 -4.42
N VAL A 123 -6.76 -18.60 -5.16
CA VAL A 123 -6.88 -18.68 -6.62
C VAL A 123 -6.42 -17.37 -7.24
N ILE A 124 -5.12 -17.19 -7.36
CA ILE A 124 -4.57 -16.23 -8.32
C ILE A 124 -4.85 -16.81 -9.70
N LEU A 125 -5.80 -16.20 -10.42
CA LEU A 125 -6.14 -16.57 -11.78
C LEU A 125 -4.87 -16.46 -12.65
N GLN A 126 -4.69 -17.45 -13.53
CA GLN A 126 -3.52 -17.50 -14.40
C GLN A 126 -3.46 -16.27 -15.29
N SER A 127 -2.24 -15.91 -15.69
CA SER A 127 -2.01 -14.96 -16.78
C SER A 127 -1.02 -15.60 -17.74
N ILE A 128 -1.27 -15.41 -19.03
CA ILE A 128 -0.32 -15.83 -20.08
C ILE A 128 0.96 -14.99 -19.99
N LEU A 129 0.82 -13.68 -19.72
CA LEU A 129 1.92 -12.72 -19.77
C LEU A 129 2.68 -12.55 -18.45
N HIS A 130 2.07 -12.87 -17.32
CA HIS A 130 2.60 -12.52 -16.00
C HIS A 130 2.64 -13.72 -15.06
N GLU A 131 3.75 -13.85 -14.32
CA GLU A 131 3.86 -14.78 -13.22
C GLU A 131 2.94 -14.38 -12.05
N LYS A 132 2.52 -15.36 -11.25
CA LYS A 132 1.58 -15.13 -10.14
C LYS A 132 2.07 -14.09 -9.14
N GLU A 133 3.37 -14.08 -8.83
CA GLU A 133 3.94 -13.11 -7.90
C GLU A 133 3.81 -11.68 -8.45
N VAL A 134 4.08 -11.45 -9.74
CA VAL A 134 3.92 -10.14 -10.37
C VAL A 134 2.47 -9.65 -10.29
N ILE A 135 1.50 -10.53 -10.54
CA ILE A 135 0.07 -10.20 -10.43
C ILE A 135 -0.28 -9.83 -8.98
N GLU A 136 0.21 -10.60 -8.00
CA GLU A 136 0.01 -10.35 -6.57
C GLU A 136 0.57 -8.96 -6.17
N GLU A 137 1.77 -8.61 -6.62
CA GLU A 137 2.39 -7.31 -6.36
C GLU A 137 1.56 -6.14 -6.92
N HIS A 138 1.12 -6.24 -8.19
CA HIS A 138 0.27 -5.22 -8.81
C HIS A 138 -1.11 -5.14 -8.16
N GLN A 139 -1.68 -6.26 -7.75
CA GLN A 139 -2.95 -6.28 -7.04
C GLN A 139 -2.86 -5.58 -5.68
N ILE A 140 -1.79 -5.85 -4.92
CA ILE A 140 -1.52 -5.17 -3.64
C ILE A 140 -1.26 -3.67 -3.86
N SER A 141 -0.51 -3.30 -4.90
CA SER A 141 -0.26 -1.90 -5.28
C SER A 141 -1.56 -1.17 -5.66
N LEU A 142 -2.46 -1.82 -6.39
CA LEU A 142 -3.77 -1.27 -6.74
C LEU A 142 -4.61 -1.03 -5.47
N ILE A 143 -4.70 -2.02 -4.59
CA ILE A 143 -5.42 -1.88 -3.31
C ILE A 143 -4.80 -0.77 -2.44
N ALA A 144 -3.47 -0.65 -2.41
CA ALA A 144 -2.79 0.42 -1.69
C ALA A 144 -3.09 1.79 -2.28
N SER A 145 -3.21 1.91 -3.61
CA SER A 145 -3.60 3.15 -4.28
C SER A 145 -5.02 3.59 -3.90
N LEU A 146 -5.94 2.63 -3.71
CA LEU A 146 -7.28 2.89 -3.16
C LEU A 146 -7.24 3.41 -1.71
N ALA A 147 -6.20 3.05 -0.96
CA ALA A 147 -5.98 3.54 0.41
C ALA A 147 -5.20 4.88 0.47
N ASP A 148 -4.32 5.16 -0.50
CA ASP A 148 -3.35 6.28 -0.48
C ASP A 148 -3.96 7.64 -0.87
N GLY A 149 -5.06 7.69 -1.61
CA GLY A 149 -5.69 8.97 -1.89
C GLY A 149 -6.86 8.92 -2.85
N VAL A 150 -8.08 8.95 -2.30
CA VAL A 150 -9.11 9.95 -2.58
C VAL A 150 -10.32 9.63 -1.69
N ALA A 151 -10.58 10.59 -0.80
CA ALA A 151 -11.84 10.85 -0.12
C ALA A 151 -12.42 9.75 0.78
N LYS A 152 -12.84 10.23 1.95
CA LYS A 152 -13.98 9.77 2.77
C LYS A 152 -15.12 9.06 2.00
N MET A 153 -15.28 9.33 0.70
CA MET A 153 -16.23 8.75 -0.24
C MET A 153 -16.18 7.21 -0.32
N ILE A 154 -14.99 6.60 -0.45
CA ILE A 154 -14.89 5.14 -0.61
C ILE A 154 -14.50 4.41 0.68
N LYS A 155 -14.24 5.17 1.76
CA LYS A 155 -13.84 4.65 3.06
C LYS A 155 -14.76 3.53 3.53
N ASP A 156 -16.06 3.79 3.59
CA ASP A 156 -17.01 2.84 4.18
C ASP A 156 -17.16 1.60 3.29
N MET A 157 -17.02 1.75 1.96
CA MET A 157 -16.98 0.62 1.03
C MET A 157 -15.75 -0.26 1.24
N LEU A 158 -14.56 0.34 1.37
CA LEU A 158 -13.32 -0.39 1.66
C LEU A 158 -13.39 -1.11 3.01
N LEU A 159 -13.85 -0.44 4.07
CA LEU A 159 -14.01 -1.08 5.39
C LEU A 159 -14.99 -2.25 5.34
N THR A 160 -16.07 -2.13 4.56
CA THR A 160 -17.02 -3.22 4.34
C THR A 160 -16.35 -4.40 3.64
N LYS A 161 -15.61 -4.16 2.55
CA LYS A 161 -14.87 -5.20 1.83
C LYS A 161 -13.87 -5.94 2.73
N PHE A 162 -13.13 -5.22 3.58
CA PHE A 162 -12.20 -5.85 4.51
C PHE A 162 -12.88 -6.60 5.67
N ALA A 163 -14.14 -6.30 5.97
CA ALA A 163 -14.92 -7.00 6.99
C ALA A 163 -15.67 -8.24 6.47
N GLU A 164 -15.86 -8.36 5.15
CA GLU A 164 -16.51 -9.53 4.52
C GLU A 164 -15.80 -10.85 4.87
N ASN A 165 -16.57 -11.95 4.86
CA ASN A 165 -16.07 -13.32 5.01
C ASN A 165 -15.19 -13.54 6.25
N ASP A 166 -15.58 -13.00 7.41
CA ASP A 166 -14.81 -13.05 8.66
C ASP A 166 -13.39 -12.46 8.51
N PHE A 167 -13.30 -11.29 7.88
CA PHE A 167 -12.04 -10.56 7.72
C PHE A 167 -10.94 -11.35 6.99
N LYS A 168 -11.29 -12.32 6.13
CA LYS A 168 -10.32 -13.13 5.36
C LYS A 168 -9.32 -12.28 4.58
N ARG A 169 -9.72 -11.10 4.09
CA ARG A 169 -8.82 -10.17 3.40
C ARG A 169 -7.69 -9.64 4.31
N ILE A 170 -7.97 -9.45 5.60
CA ILE A 170 -6.97 -9.02 6.58
C ILE A 170 -6.01 -10.16 6.88
N THR A 171 -6.51 -11.39 7.05
CA THR A 171 -5.66 -12.59 7.24
C THR A 171 -4.74 -12.78 6.04
N TRP A 172 -5.28 -12.74 4.83
CA TRP A 172 -4.49 -12.82 3.60
C TRP A 172 -3.40 -11.75 3.54
N LEU A 173 -3.72 -10.47 3.79
CA LEU A 173 -2.70 -9.42 3.84
C LEU A 173 -1.62 -9.67 4.90
N MET A 174 -1.97 -10.24 6.05
CA MET A 174 -1.01 -10.55 7.10
C MET A 174 -0.10 -11.73 6.75
N GLU A 175 -0.63 -12.77 6.09
CA GLU A 175 0.16 -13.87 5.55
C GLU A 175 1.16 -13.38 4.49
N LEU A 176 0.72 -12.49 3.61
CA LEU A 176 1.58 -11.81 2.64
C LEU A 176 2.63 -10.95 3.32
N PHE A 177 2.26 -10.19 4.34
CA PHE A 177 3.19 -9.35 5.10
C PHE A 177 4.33 -10.19 5.69
N VAL A 178 4.02 -11.35 6.27
CA VAL A 178 5.03 -12.29 6.78
C VAL A 178 5.91 -12.81 5.65
N ARG A 179 5.31 -13.31 4.56
CA ARG A 179 6.04 -13.89 3.41
C ARG A 179 7.03 -12.91 2.80
N TYR A 180 6.60 -11.67 2.53
CA TYR A 180 7.47 -10.64 1.97
C TYR A 180 8.49 -10.12 3.00
N SER A 181 8.15 -10.09 4.29
CA SER A 181 9.12 -9.77 5.36
C SER A 181 10.26 -10.78 5.39
N ASP A 182 9.94 -12.07 5.36
CA ASP A 182 10.94 -13.16 5.37
C ASP A 182 11.82 -13.10 4.12
N LYS A 183 11.23 -12.86 2.94
CA LYS A 183 11.96 -12.70 1.66
C LYS A 183 12.97 -11.55 1.74
N VAL A 184 12.53 -10.39 2.20
CA VAL A 184 13.37 -9.19 2.33
C VAL A 184 14.46 -9.38 3.40
N GLU A 185 14.15 -10.03 4.52
CA GLU A 185 15.12 -10.31 5.58
C GLU A 185 16.19 -11.30 5.12
N ALA A 186 15.80 -12.38 4.45
CA ALA A 186 16.73 -13.38 3.91
C ALA A 186 17.72 -12.74 2.93
N MET A 187 17.23 -11.90 2.01
CA MET A 187 18.08 -11.15 1.09
C MET A 187 19.00 -10.17 1.85
N THR A 188 18.47 -9.43 2.82
CA THR A 188 19.26 -8.45 3.60
C THR A 188 20.40 -9.13 4.36
N LYS A 189 20.18 -10.32 4.92
CA LYS A 189 21.22 -11.12 5.58
C LYS A 189 22.30 -11.55 4.58
N HIS A 190 21.89 -12.09 3.43
CA HIS A 190 22.80 -12.52 2.38
C HIS A 190 23.66 -11.38 1.81
N LEU A 191 23.13 -10.16 1.70
CA LEU A 191 23.90 -8.98 1.29
C LEU A 191 24.91 -8.56 2.35
N LYS A 192 24.53 -8.52 3.64
CA LYS A 192 25.43 -8.16 4.75
C LYS A 192 26.64 -9.09 4.85
N ASP A 193 26.46 -10.37 4.53
CA ASP A 193 27.53 -11.36 4.56
C ASP A 193 28.51 -11.21 3.38
N LYS A 194 28.09 -10.57 2.28
CA LYS A 194 28.87 -10.43 1.05
C LYS A 194 29.50 -9.05 0.87
N GLN A 195 28.80 -7.97 1.22
CA GLN A 195 29.19 -6.59 0.93
C GLN A 195 28.62 -5.61 1.97
N GLN A 196 29.35 -4.54 2.26
CA GLN A 196 28.80 -3.39 2.97
C GLN A 196 28.30 -2.38 1.93
N LEU A 197 27.01 -2.44 1.63
CA LEU A 197 26.35 -1.50 0.72
C LEU A 197 25.99 -0.20 1.42
N HIS A 198 25.92 0.89 0.65
CA HIS A 198 25.39 2.15 1.15
C HIS A 198 23.87 1.99 1.47
N PRO A 199 23.31 2.72 2.46
CA PRO A 199 21.89 2.56 2.82
C PRO A 199 20.89 2.74 1.66
N SER A 200 21.18 3.62 0.70
CA SER A 200 20.34 3.82 -0.49
C SER A 200 20.40 2.64 -1.45
N GLU A 201 21.59 2.09 -1.71
CA GLU A 201 21.78 0.90 -2.56
C GLU A 201 21.07 -0.30 -1.92
N LEU A 202 21.20 -0.47 -0.59
CA LEU A 202 20.49 -1.52 0.14
C LEU A 202 18.96 -1.35 0.02
N TYR A 203 18.45 -0.12 0.00
CA TYR A 203 17.02 0.13 -0.18
C TYR A 203 16.57 -0.26 -1.59
N GLU A 204 17.31 0.10 -2.64
CA GLU A 204 17.02 -0.30 -4.01
C GLU A 204 17.04 -1.83 -4.20
N GLU A 205 18.03 -2.51 -3.64
CA GLU A 205 18.10 -3.99 -3.63
C GLU A 205 16.88 -4.61 -2.92
N LYS A 206 16.42 -4.01 -1.82
CA LYS A 206 15.18 -4.42 -1.14
C LYS A 206 13.97 -4.26 -2.03
N LEU A 207 13.85 -3.15 -2.76
CA LEU A 207 12.73 -2.94 -3.69
C LEU A 207 12.67 -4.05 -4.74
N GLN A 208 13.81 -4.50 -5.28
CA GLN A 208 13.87 -5.61 -6.23
C GLN A 208 13.44 -6.96 -5.65
N CYS A 209 13.36 -7.09 -4.33
CA CYS A 209 12.95 -8.31 -3.63
C CYS A 209 11.55 -8.23 -3.00
N GLY A 210 10.68 -7.36 -3.53
CA GLY A 210 9.29 -7.24 -3.08
C GLY A 210 9.09 -6.35 -1.85
N PHE A 211 10.09 -5.52 -1.49
CA PHE A 211 9.93 -4.59 -0.38
C PHE A 211 8.89 -3.50 -0.67
N SER A 212 8.72 -3.09 -1.93
CA SER A 212 7.63 -2.21 -2.36
C SER A 212 6.27 -2.79 -2.01
N THR A 213 6.07 -4.09 -2.27
CA THR A 213 4.85 -4.83 -1.92
C THR A 213 4.66 -4.90 -0.42
N LEU A 214 5.72 -5.19 0.34
CA LEU A 214 5.67 -5.17 1.80
C LEU A 214 5.24 -3.80 2.37
N GLN A 215 5.76 -2.72 1.78
CA GLN A 215 5.40 -1.35 2.14
C GLN A 215 3.93 -1.05 1.80
N SER A 216 3.45 -1.44 0.62
CA SER A 216 2.05 -1.31 0.22
C SER A 216 1.10 -2.02 1.18
N ILE A 217 1.44 -3.25 1.60
CA ILE A 217 0.67 -3.97 2.63
C ILE A 217 0.64 -3.19 3.94
N ALA A 218 1.81 -2.69 4.39
CA ALA A 218 1.90 -1.91 5.61
C ALA A 218 1.04 -0.64 5.55
N VAL A 219 1.02 0.05 4.39
CA VAL A 219 0.18 1.23 4.15
C VAL A 219 -1.31 0.88 4.25
N ILE A 220 -1.74 -0.22 3.63
CA ILE A 220 -3.13 -0.70 3.72
C ILE A 220 -3.51 -1.00 5.17
N LEU A 221 -2.67 -1.74 5.90
CA LEU A 221 -2.94 -2.09 7.30
C LEU A 221 -3.00 -0.85 8.20
N ALA A 222 -2.10 0.11 8.00
CA ALA A 222 -2.07 1.36 8.75
C ALA A 222 -3.29 2.23 8.44
N TYR A 223 -3.69 2.29 7.17
CA TYR A 223 -4.92 2.94 6.73
C TYR A 223 -6.14 2.38 7.47
N LEU A 224 -6.32 1.05 7.42
CA LEU A 224 -7.42 0.35 8.09
C LEU A 224 -7.43 0.61 9.60
N TRP A 225 -6.26 0.54 10.23
CA TRP A 225 -6.10 0.77 11.66
C TRP A 225 -6.52 2.18 12.09
N SER A 226 -6.16 3.18 11.28
CA SER A 226 -6.35 4.60 11.59
C SER A 226 -7.82 5.00 11.71
N PHE A 227 -8.75 4.22 11.16
CA PHE A 227 -10.18 4.49 11.26
C PHE A 227 -10.80 4.14 12.60
N GLY A 228 -10.09 3.40 13.45
CA GLY A 228 -10.57 3.05 14.79
C GLY A 228 -11.78 2.11 14.79
N ASN A 229 -12.03 1.37 13.71
CA ASN A 229 -13.05 0.32 13.72
C ASN A 229 -12.57 -0.81 14.65
N ARG A 230 -13.28 -0.99 15.76
CA ARG A 230 -12.87 -1.95 16.82
C ARG A 230 -12.73 -3.38 16.31
N ALA A 231 -13.60 -3.82 15.40
CA ALA A 231 -13.56 -5.20 14.89
C ALA A 231 -12.36 -5.41 13.97
N ILE A 232 -12.09 -4.48 13.06
CA ILE A 232 -10.92 -4.51 12.17
C ILE A 232 -9.63 -4.44 12.98
N ASN A 233 -9.52 -3.49 13.92
CA ASN A 233 -8.32 -3.34 14.75
C ASN A 233 -8.09 -4.59 15.61
N ALA A 234 -9.15 -5.16 16.20
CA ALA A 234 -9.05 -6.42 16.94
C ALA A 234 -8.59 -7.59 16.05
N ARG A 235 -9.04 -7.64 14.79
CA ARG A 235 -8.54 -8.65 13.84
C ARG A 235 -7.06 -8.46 13.54
N ILE A 236 -6.61 -7.24 13.22
CA ILE A 236 -5.18 -6.98 12.96
C ILE A 236 -4.33 -7.31 14.21
N GLU A 237 -4.79 -6.96 15.42
CA GLU A 237 -4.11 -7.32 16.69
C GLU A 237 -4.01 -8.84 16.89
N LYS A 238 -5.07 -9.57 16.55
CA LYS A 238 -5.10 -11.03 16.62
C LYS A 238 -4.10 -11.64 15.64
N GLU A 239 -4.10 -11.22 14.37
CA GLU A 239 -3.19 -11.74 13.36
C GLU A 239 -1.72 -11.45 13.69
N LEU A 240 -1.41 -10.23 14.15
CA LEU A 240 -0.08 -9.88 14.65
C LEU A 240 0.37 -10.86 15.74
N SER A 241 -0.50 -11.14 16.71
CA SER A 241 -0.20 -12.08 17.79
C SER A 241 -0.01 -13.52 17.29
N GLN A 242 -0.84 -13.97 16.34
CA GLN A 242 -0.74 -15.31 15.74
C GLN A 242 0.57 -15.52 14.98
N HIS A 243 1.05 -14.49 14.28
CA HIS A 243 2.31 -14.52 13.53
C HIS A 243 3.54 -14.11 14.36
N GLN A 244 3.39 -13.90 15.68
CA GLN A 244 4.47 -13.45 16.57
C GLN A 244 5.11 -12.11 16.12
N LEU A 245 4.30 -11.26 15.49
CA LEU A 245 4.69 -9.94 15.03
C LEU A 245 4.24 -8.86 16.01
N GLU A 246 5.13 -7.91 16.27
CA GLU A 246 4.81 -6.69 17.00
C GLU A 246 4.39 -5.56 16.05
N LYS A 247 3.60 -4.60 16.57
CA LYS A 247 3.25 -3.34 15.86
C LYS A 247 4.48 -2.57 15.39
N LYS A 248 5.61 -2.74 16.08
CA LYS A 248 6.90 -2.19 15.70
C LYS A 248 7.33 -2.60 14.29
N HIS A 249 7.10 -3.84 13.86
CA HIS A 249 7.47 -4.29 12.52
C HIS A 249 6.74 -3.49 11.43
N LEU A 250 5.42 -3.31 11.59
CA LEU A 250 4.63 -2.46 10.69
C LEU A 250 5.13 -1.01 10.71
N ARG A 251 5.40 -0.46 11.90
CA ARG A 251 5.90 0.90 12.06
C ARG A 251 7.27 1.09 11.39
N ASP A 252 8.18 0.14 11.53
CA ASP A 252 9.53 0.24 10.99
C ASP A 252 9.50 0.17 9.46
N THR A 253 8.66 -0.69 8.88
CA THR A 253 8.39 -0.72 7.43
C THR A 253 7.81 0.61 6.94
N LEU A 254 6.78 1.15 7.63
CA LEU A 254 6.16 2.44 7.28
C LEU A 254 7.11 3.63 7.45
N SER A 255 7.96 3.61 8.46
CA SER A 255 8.96 4.66 8.68
C SER A 255 9.99 4.64 7.56
N THR A 256 10.47 3.45 7.19
CA THR A 256 11.36 3.29 6.03
C THR A 256 10.69 3.76 4.74
N TYR A 257 9.41 3.43 4.53
CA TYR A 257 8.65 3.91 3.38
C TYR A 257 8.58 5.45 3.38
N ARG A 258 8.11 6.06 4.48
CA ARG A 258 8.03 7.52 4.65
C ARG A 258 9.37 8.21 4.39
N ASP A 259 10.46 7.67 4.91
CA ASP A 259 11.80 8.26 4.80
C ASP A 259 12.36 8.19 3.37
N ASN A 260 11.76 7.36 2.49
CA ASN A 260 12.16 7.18 1.10
C ASN A 260 11.07 7.62 0.08
N ILE A 261 9.90 8.06 0.53
CA ILE A 261 8.94 8.78 -0.31
C ILE A 261 9.48 10.18 -0.52
N GLY A 262 9.93 10.50 -1.74
CA GLY A 262 10.32 11.88 -2.07
C GLY A 262 11.62 12.09 -2.83
N ASN A 263 12.15 11.10 -3.55
CA ASN A 263 13.24 11.36 -4.50
C ASN A 263 12.75 11.90 -5.87
N ALA A 264 11.48 12.37 -5.98
CA ALA A 264 10.82 12.68 -7.25
C ALA A 264 9.75 13.83 -7.26
N GLY A 265 9.88 14.91 -6.46
CA GLY A 265 9.19 16.21 -6.68
C GLY A 265 8.17 16.73 -5.63
N GLU A 266 8.41 17.95 -5.11
CA GLU A 266 8.02 18.46 -3.78
C GLU A 266 6.53 18.70 -3.42
N SER A 267 5.54 18.70 -4.34
CA SER A 267 4.18 19.25 -4.04
C SER A 267 3.11 18.24 -3.59
N VAL A 268 3.11 17.02 -4.12
CA VAL A 268 2.14 15.95 -3.74
C VAL A 268 2.66 15.14 -2.55
N GLU A 269 3.96 15.22 -2.33
CA GLU A 269 4.76 14.44 -1.39
C GLU A 269 4.49 14.80 0.07
N SER A 270 4.32 16.09 0.39
CA SER A 270 4.06 16.52 1.78
C SER A 270 2.71 16.01 2.29
N ALA A 271 1.74 15.83 1.39
CA ALA A 271 0.41 15.33 1.74
C ALA A 271 0.44 13.83 2.03
N LYS A 272 1.11 13.02 1.19
CA LYS A 272 1.27 11.57 1.43
C LYS A 272 2.04 11.30 2.71
N THR A 273 3.13 12.02 2.94
CA THR A 273 3.92 11.93 4.19
C THR A 273 3.08 12.29 5.41
N ALA A 274 2.32 13.39 5.38
CA ALA A 274 1.44 13.78 6.48
C ALA A 274 0.31 12.75 6.74
N VAL A 275 -0.22 12.15 5.68
CA VAL A 275 -1.24 11.09 5.76
C VAL A 275 -0.66 9.82 6.39
N ILE A 276 0.55 9.41 5.99
CA ILE A 276 1.26 8.27 6.59
C ILE A 276 1.57 8.53 8.06
N GLU A 277 1.99 9.75 8.43
CA GLU A 277 2.21 10.09 9.84
C GLU A 277 0.94 9.98 10.68
N LYS A 278 -0.21 10.39 10.12
CA LYS A 278 -1.53 10.19 10.76
C LYS A 278 -1.82 8.71 11.00
N TYR A 279 -1.35 7.81 10.14
CA TYR A 279 -1.55 6.36 10.29
C TYR A 279 -0.54 5.71 11.25
N ILE A 280 0.70 6.23 11.31
CA ILE A 280 1.74 5.77 12.24
C ILE A 280 1.40 6.14 13.69
N CYS A 281 0.82 7.32 13.94
CA CYS A 281 0.50 7.79 15.29
C CYS A 281 -0.36 6.81 16.12
N PRO A 282 -1.48 6.28 15.60
CA PRO A 282 -2.28 5.24 16.27
C PRO A 282 -1.51 3.96 16.61
N LEU A 283 -0.47 3.61 15.83
CA LEU A 283 0.38 2.45 16.11
C LEU A 283 1.34 2.72 17.29
N ARG A 284 1.69 3.98 17.57
CA ARG A 284 2.56 4.40 18.70
C ARG A 284 1.83 4.42 20.04
N LEU A 285 0.56 4.84 20.06
CA LEU A 285 -0.17 5.20 21.29
C LEU A 285 -0.60 4.03 22.20
N ARG A 286 -0.26 2.78 21.85
CA ARG A 286 -0.60 1.59 22.66
C ARG A 286 0.61 0.76 23.11
N GLU A 287 1.83 1.25 22.96
CA GLU A 287 3.03 0.58 23.50
C GLU A 287 3.22 0.75 25.01
N ASN A 288 2.27 1.36 25.75
CA ASN A 288 2.29 1.34 27.21
C ASN A 288 0.88 1.40 27.81
N PRO A 289 0.51 0.39 28.61
CA PRO A 289 0.17 0.73 30.00
C PRO A 289 0.59 -0.34 31.01
N VAL A 290 1.85 -0.79 31.08
CA VAL A 290 2.38 -1.42 32.32
C VAL A 290 3.89 -1.24 32.40
N GLN A 291 4.37 -0.07 32.79
CA GLN A 291 5.67 0.11 33.44
C GLN A 291 5.71 1.53 34.01
N GLY A 292 5.21 1.67 35.24
CA GLY A 292 5.22 2.94 35.94
C GLY A 292 4.46 2.89 37.25
N MET A 293 5.22 2.68 38.33
CA MET A 293 4.89 2.94 39.74
C MET A 293 4.14 1.83 40.49
N GLU A 294 4.87 0.77 40.86
CA GLU A 294 4.77 0.27 42.24
C GLU A 294 5.40 1.36 43.14
N LEU A 295 4.55 2.09 43.86
CA LEU A 295 5.00 2.85 45.02
C LEU A 295 5.02 1.87 46.19
N ASP A 296 6.22 1.60 46.69
CA ASP A 296 6.43 0.93 47.96
C ASP A 296 5.77 1.75 49.09
N GLU A 297 4.56 1.37 49.49
CA GLU A 297 3.98 1.81 50.76
C GLU A 297 4.60 1.02 51.91
N GLN A 298 5.80 1.44 52.34
CA GLN A 298 6.29 1.19 53.70
C GLN A 298 6.85 2.48 54.30
N GLY A 299 6.04 3.19 55.07
CA GLY A 299 6.43 4.40 55.78
C GLY A 299 5.45 4.79 56.88
N ASN A 300 5.70 4.27 58.08
CA ASN A 300 5.02 4.49 59.37
C ASN A 300 4.67 5.99 59.66
N PRO A 301 3.42 6.36 60.02
CA PRO A 301 3.00 7.76 60.13
C PRO A 301 3.10 8.32 61.55
N ASP A 302 4.22 8.10 62.26
CA ASP A 302 4.31 8.55 63.66
C ASP A 302 5.73 8.95 64.08
N GLN A 303 6.25 10.05 63.52
CA GLN A 303 7.30 10.86 64.17
C GLN A 303 7.07 12.35 63.88
N GLY A 304 6.66 13.07 64.93
CA GLY A 304 6.49 14.51 64.94
C GLY A 304 7.81 15.27 64.74
N TRP A 305 7.73 16.39 64.03
CA TRP A 305 8.87 17.26 63.77
C TRP A 305 8.98 18.29 64.89
N GLU A 306 9.91 18.08 65.82
CA GLU A 306 10.36 19.12 66.75
C GLU A 306 11.24 20.13 66.01
N LEU A 307 10.86 21.41 66.09
CA LEU A 307 11.63 22.55 65.57
C LEU A 307 12.66 23.01 66.61
N ASP A 308 13.95 22.68 66.40
CA ASP A 308 15.06 23.25 67.18
C ASP A 308 15.66 24.47 66.45
N VAL A 309 15.22 25.67 66.84
CA VAL A 309 15.82 26.94 66.38
C VAL A 309 16.82 27.42 67.43
N LYS A 310 18.10 27.09 67.22
CA LYS A 310 19.21 27.65 68.01
C LYS A 310 19.51 29.09 67.62
N SER A 311 19.42 29.97 68.62
CA SER A 311 19.78 31.38 68.56
C SER A 311 21.28 31.60 68.36
N LYS A 312 21.64 32.55 67.49
CA LYS A 312 22.88 33.35 67.62
C LYS A 312 22.58 34.80 67.25
N ARG A 313 22.39 35.66 68.25
CA ARG A 313 22.52 37.12 68.12
C ARG A 313 23.93 37.50 68.55
N GLN A 314 24.73 37.99 67.61
CA GLN A 314 25.99 38.68 67.90
C GLN A 314 25.74 40.17 68.02
N ARG A 315 26.32 40.75 69.07
CA ARG A 315 26.25 42.17 69.44
C ARG A 315 27.10 43.00 68.47
N THR A 316 26.58 44.17 68.11
CA THR A 316 27.40 45.35 67.81
C THR A 316 26.81 46.55 68.56
N SER A 317 27.46 46.89 69.67
CA SER A 317 27.58 48.27 70.18
C SER A 317 28.56 48.98 69.22
N ASP A 318 28.49 50.27 68.90
CA ASP A 318 28.37 51.43 69.76
C ASP A 318 28.11 52.69 68.89
N LYS A 319 27.37 53.67 69.47
CA LYS A 319 27.63 55.15 69.54
C LYS A 319 27.89 55.95 68.24
N LEU A 320 27.63 57.26 68.10
CA LEU A 320 27.44 58.42 68.99
C LEU A 320 26.61 59.48 68.23
N ASP A 321 25.99 60.37 69.01
CA ASP A 321 25.42 61.70 68.73
C ASP A 321 24.16 61.87 67.86
#